data_AF-A0A7J3LZH2-F1
#
_entry.id   AF-A0A7J3LZH2-F1
#
_cell.length_a   1.000
_cell.length_b   1.000
_cell.length_c   1.000
_cell.angle_alpha   90.00
_cell.angle_beta   90.00
_cell.angle_gamma   90.00
#
_symmetry.space_group_name_H-M   'P 1'
#
loop_
_entity.id
_entity.type
_entity.pdbx_description
1 polymer ?
#
loop_
_entity_poly.entity_id
_entity_poly.type
_entity_poly.pdbx_seq_one_letter_code
_entity_poly.pdbx_strand_id
1 'polypeptide(L)'
;HALILVTSWWAWVQDILRKAGSGEEVAPGVRIETPFIHADEVETSIIWYLAPDLIDEEKLRKEGEWGVYRPLPPRWVNTAGNVFTDRPFNWYDVSALPEFYYYRKGFVGYANLADPAKGRIIVEKVIERVVEFVEWLKRSYPAGRIPRTWIEFEELYFDKPRSWCEPKG
;
A
#
# COMPACT_ATOMS: atom_id res chain seq x y z
N HIS A 1 -20.06 -20.72 5.05
CA HIS A 1 -18.70 -20.20 5.30
C HIS A 1 -18.28 -19.30 4.16
N ALA A 2 -17.48 -18.27 4.43
CA ALA A 2 -16.97 -17.37 3.41
C ALA A 2 -15.51 -17.02 3.74
N LEU A 3 -14.67 -16.93 2.71
CA LEU A 3 -13.37 -16.28 2.81
C LEU A 3 -13.57 -14.81 2.45
N ILE A 4 -13.34 -13.92 3.41
CA ILE A 4 -13.40 -12.47 3.21
C ILE A 4 -11.98 -11.94 3.29
N LEU A 5 -11.56 -11.23 2.25
CA LEU A 5 -10.24 -10.61 2.15
C LEU A 5 -10.42 -9.10 2.09
N VAL A 6 -9.63 -8.38 2.89
CA VAL A 6 -9.58 -6.92 2.89
C VAL A 6 -8.15 -6.53 2.62
N THR A 7 -7.94 -5.61 1.68
CA THR A 7 -6.61 -5.17 1.28
C THR A 7 -6.66 -3.71 0.89
N SER A 8 -5.56 -3.00 1.18
CA SER A 8 -5.31 -1.67 0.64
C SER A 8 -4.57 -1.79 -0.69
N TRP A 9 -4.85 -0.92 -1.65
CA TRP A 9 -4.23 -0.99 -2.98
C TRP A 9 -2.69 -0.96 -2.92
N TRP A 10 -2.11 -0.19 -2.01
CA TRP A 10 -0.65 -0.06 -1.85
C TRP A 10 0.02 -1.33 -1.34
N ALA A 11 -0.73 -2.23 -0.68
CA ALA A 11 -0.21 -3.51 -0.22
C ALA A 11 0.23 -4.39 -1.41
N TRP A 12 -0.37 -4.20 -2.59
CA TRP A 12 -0.04 -4.93 -3.80
C TRP A 12 1.25 -4.48 -4.46
N VAL A 13 1.88 -3.39 -4.00
CA VAL A 13 3.05 -2.76 -4.64
C VAL A 13 4.10 -2.29 -3.62
N GLN A 14 4.15 -2.94 -2.45
CA GLN A 14 5.11 -2.55 -1.41
C GLN A 14 6.57 -2.63 -1.88
N ASP A 15 6.92 -3.57 -2.75
CA ASP A 15 8.25 -3.67 -3.38
C ASP A 15 8.60 -2.43 -4.21
N ILE A 16 7.63 -1.85 -4.92
CA ILE A 16 7.83 -0.59 -5.67
C ILE A 16 7.93 0.57 -4.68
N LEU A 17 7.01 0.66 -3.72
CA LEU A 17 6.96 1.76 -2.76
C LEU A 17 8.16 1.77 -1.79
N ARG A 18 8.81 0.64 -1.54
CA ARG A 18 10.03 0.54 -0.72
C ARG A 18 11.26 1.18 -1.38
N LYS A 19 11.25 1.35 -2.72
CA LYS A 19 12.30 2.06 -3.45
C LYS A 19 12.25 3.58 -3.23
N ALA A 20 11.16 4.07 -2.63
CA ALA A 20 10.99 5.48 -2.36
C ALA A 20 12.13 6.03 -1.49
N GLY A 21 12.85 7.03 -2.01
CA GLY A 21 13.99 7.64 -1.32
C GLY A 21 15.27 6.81 -1.27
N SER A 22 15.32 5.62 -1.91
CA SER A 22 16.57 4.85 -2.04
C SER A 22 17.43 5.29 -3.24
N GLY A 23 16.85 6.08 -4.15
CA GLY A 23 17.45 6.47 -5.43
C GLY A 23 17.32 5.41 -6.52
N GLU A 24 16.71 4.26 -6.21
CA GLU A 24 16.42 3.22 -7.20
C GLU A 24 15.29 3.63 -8.15
N GLU A 25 15.38 3.14 -9.37
CA GLU A 25 14.35 3.35 -10.38
C GLU A 25 13.23 2.31 -10.25
N VAL A 26 11.99 2.80 -10.42
CA VAL A 26 10.78 1.98 -10.51
C VAL A 26 10.45 1.62 -11.97
N ALA A 27 10.93 2.43 -12.90
CA ALA A 27 11.00 2.19 -14.35
C ALA A 27 12.14 3.05 -14.92
N PRO A 28 12.62 2.81 -16.17
CA PRO A 28 13.71 3.59 -16.75
C PRO A 28 13.47 5.11 -16.64
N GLY A 29 14.33 5.79 -15.87
CA GLY A 29 14.25 7.23 -15.65
C GLY A 29 13.14 7.70 -14.69
N VAL A 30 12.43 6.79 -14.03
CA VAL A 30 11.35 7.13 -13.07
C VAL A 30 11.72 6.65 -11.67
N ARG A 31 11.68 7.58 -10.71
CA ARG A 31 12.00 7.35 -9.29
C ARG A 31 10.89 7.87 -8.41
N ILE A 32 10.73 7.26 -7.24
CA ILE A 32 9.91 7.80 -6.17
C ILE A 32 10.89 8.41 -5.18
N GLU A 33 10.77 9.72 -4.94
CA GLU A 33 11.78 10.46 -4.19
C GLU A 33 11.53 10.41 -2.69
N THR A 34 10.27 10.32 -2.28
CA THR A 34 9.87 10.44 -0.88
C THR A 34 9.02 9.27 -0.41
N PRO A 35 9.22 8.78 0.84
CA PRO A 35 8.45 7.66 1.37
C PRO A 35 6.94 7.88 1.35
N PHE A 36 6.19 6.86 0.94
CA PHE A 36 4.73 6.90 0.89
C PHE A 36 4.08 7.20 2.27
N ILE A 37 3.27 8.25 2.32
CA ILE A 37 2.48 8.71 3.48
C ILE A 37 1.03 9.03 3.07
N HIS A 38 0.66 10.30 2.87
CA HIS A 38 -0.73 10.74 2.73
C HIS A 38 -0.83 12.04 1.93
N ALA A 39 -1.58 12.00 0.84
CA ALA A 39 -1.70 13.05 -0.17
C ALA A 39 -0.32 13.61 -0.58
N ASP A 40 0.66 12.70 -0.66
CA ASP A 40 2.06 12.99 -0.92
C ASP A 40 2.39 12.80 -2.40
N GLU A 41 3.67 12.65 -2.72
CA GLU A 41 4.16 12.34 -4.06
C GLU A 41 3.40 11.16 -4.70
N VAL A 42 3.16 10.08 -3.96
CA VAL A 42 2.60 8.84 -4.50
C VAL A 42 1.11 8.96 -4.79
N GLU A 43 0.31 9.39 -3.81
CA GLU A 43 -1.15 9.51 -4.00
C GLU A 43 -1.48 10.59 -5.03
N THR A 44 -0.75 11.71 -5.01
CA THR A 44 -0.92 12.77 -6.00
C THR A 44 -0.55 12.29 -7.40
N SER A 45 0.54 11.53 -7.56
CA SER A 45 0.92 10.95 -8.86
C SER A 45 -0.17 10.03 -9.42
N ILE A 46 -0.79 9.21 -8.56
CA ILE A 46 -1.87 8.31 -8.94
C ILE A 46 -3.10 9.09 -9.42
N ILE A 47 -3.54 10.10 -8.66
CA ILE A 47 -4.69 10.93 -9.05
C ILE A 47 -4.37 11.71 -10.33
N TRP A 48 -3.16 12.24 -10.48
CA TRP A 48 -2.75 12.94 -11.70
C TRP A 48 -2.84 12.04 -12.93
N TYR A 49 -2.44 10.77 -12.81
CA TYR A 49 -2.57 9.82 -13.90
C TYR A 49 -4.04 9.46 -14.20
N LEU A 50 -4.86 9.20 -13.17
CA LEU A 50 -6.22 8.70 -13.33
C LEU A 50 -7.24 9.79 -13.69
N ALA A 51 -7.06 10.98 -13.13
CA ALA A 51 -7.99 12.10 -13.21
C ALA A 51 -7.20 13.41 -13.24
N PRO A 52 -6.45 13.69 -14.33
CA PRO A 52 -5.57 14.86 -14.44
C PRO A 52 -6.31 16.18 -14.20
N ASP A 53 -7.59 16.26 -14.58
CA ASP A 53 -8.41 17.46 -14.40
C ASP A 53 -8.70 17.81 -12.92
N LEU A 54 -8.43 16.89 -11.98
CA LEU A 54 -8.54 17.13 -10.54
C LEU A 54 -7.26 17.69 -9.91
N ILE A 55 -6.18 17.80 -10.69
CA ILE A 55 -4.89 18.34 -10.23
C ILE A 55 -4.78 19.82 -10.60
N ASP A 56 -4.67 20.65 -9.58
CA ASP A 56 -4.23 22.04 -9.72
C ASP A 56 -2.70 22.09 -9.65
N GLU A 57 -2.04 22.08 -10.81
CA GLU A 57 -0.57 22.08 -10.91
C GLU A 57 0.06 23.33 -10.29
N GLU A 58 -0.58 24.49 -10.41
CA GLU A 58 -0.05 25.74 -9.87
C GLU A 58 -0.03 25.67 -8.34
N LYS A 59 -1.16 25.26 -7.76
CA LYS A 59 -1.27 25.06 -6.31
C LYS A 59 -0.34 23.97 -5.83
N LEU A 60 -0.22 22.87 -6.58
CA LEU A 60 0.66 21.75 -6.24
C LEU A 60 2.13 22.21 -6.15
N ARG A 61 2.61 22.97 -7.14
CA ARG A 61 3.99 23.49 -7.15
C ARG A 61 4.23 24.52 -6.04
N LYS A 62 3.23 25.36 -5.75
CA LYS A 62 3.35 26.43 -4.74
C LYS A 62 3.23 25.92 -3.31
N GLU A 63 2.35 24.96 -3.07
CA GLU A 63 1.93 24.57 -1.73
C GLU A 63 2.23 23.13 -1.37
N GLY A 64 2.55 22.25 -2.34
CA GLY A 64 2.64 20.79 -2.21
C GLY A 64 3.83 20.25 -1.44
N GLU A 65 4.37 21.01 -0.50
CA GLU A 65 5.40 20.55 0.42
C GLU A 65 4.94 20.76 1.87
N TRP A 66 4.98 19.67 2.63
CA TRP A 66 4.73 19.65 4.07
C TRP A 66 5.53 18.53 4.73
N GLY A 67 6.34 18.88 5.74
CA GLY A 67 7.16 17.91 6.46
C GLY A 67 6.33 16.93 7.31
N VAL A 68 6.99 15.92 7.85
CA VAL A 68 6.36 14.92 8.74
C VAL A 68 6.70 15.22 10.19
N TYR A 69 5.68 15.37 11.03
CA TYR A 69 5.85 15.51 12.47
C TYR A 69 5.69 14.15 13.15
N ARG A 70 6.68 13.75 13.96
CA ARG A 70 6.68 12.45 14.63
C ARG A 70 7.04 12.60 16.12
N PRO A 71 6.34 11.88 17.02
CA PRO A 71 6.75 11.81 18.42
C PRO A 71 7.95 10.88 18.62
N LEU A 72 8.22 9.98 17.66
CA LEU A 72 9.28 8.98 17.69
C LEU A 72 10.17 9.06 16.44
N PRO A 73 11.47 8.73 16.54
CA PRO A 73 12.37 8.68 15.39
C PRO A 73 11.88 7.74 14.27
N PRO A 74 12.11 8.09 12.98
CA PRO A 74 11.60 7.33 11.84
C PRO A 74 12.18 5.92 11.73
N ARG A 75 13.34 5.64 12.34
CA ARG A 75 13.93 4.28 12.36
C ARG A 75 13.11 3.25 13.15
N TRP A 76 12.19 3.69 14.01
CA TRP A 76 11.41 2.79 14.86
C TRP A 76 9.99 2.57 14.36
N VAL A 77 9.44 3.51 13.61
CA VAL A 77 8.02 3.51 13.23
C VAL A 77 7.86 3.62 11.72
N ASN A 78 7.01 2.76 11.17
CA ASN A 78 6.54 2.83 9.81
C ASN A 78 5.86 4.17 9.45
N THR A 79 5.66 4.38 8.15
CA THR A 79 4.82 5.48 7.64
C THR A 79 3.38 5.00 7.44
N ALA A 80 2.46 5.89 7.05
CA ALA A 80 1.02 5.60 6.96
C ALA A 80 0.67 4.34 6.13
N GLY A 81 1.50 3.99 5.13
CA GLY A 81 1.33 2.78 4.33
C GLY A 81 1.88 1.46 4.91
N ASN A 82 2.58 1.50 6.06
CA ASN A 82 3.29 0.34 6.66
C ASN A 82 4.14 -0.45 5.66
N VAL A 83 4.76 0.28 4.75
CA VAL A 83 5.49 -0.29 3.60
C VAL A 83 6.87 -0.79 4.01
N PHE A 84 7.47 -0.26 5.08
CA PHE A 84 8.88 -0.48 5.44
C PHE A 84 9.00 -1.54 6.55
N THR A 85 9.25 -2.78 6.15
CA THR A 85 9.26 -3.96 7.05
C THR A 85 10.48 -4.06 7.97
N ASP A 86 11.46 -3.18 7.80
CA ASP A 86 12.66 -3.08 8.65
C ASP A 86 12.41 -2.36 9.98
N ARG A 87 11.17 -1.91 10.22
CA ARG A 87 10.79 -1.14 11.41
C ARG A 87 9.90 -1.96 12.35
N PRO A 88 10.13 -1.87 13.68
CA PRO A 88 9.41 -2.69 14.64
C PRO A 88 7.95 -2.30 14.90
N PHE A 89 7.54 -1.05 14.62
CA PHE A 89 6.17 -0.58 14.88
C PHE A 89 5.46 -0.12 13.60
N ASN A 90 4.18 -0.48 13.43
CA ASN A 90 3.31 0.09 12.42
C ASN A 90 2.87 1.50 12.81
N TRP A 91 2.43 2.29 11.84
CA TRP A 91 1.88 3.63 12.07
C TRP A 91 0.72 3.63 13.06
N TYR A 92 -0.17 2.63 12.98
CA TYR A 92 -1.33 2.50 13.86
C TYR A 92 -1.00 1.91 15.25
N ASP A 93 0.23 1.46 15.48
CA ASP A 93 0.66 0.89 16.77
C ASP A 93 1.10 1.98 17.78
N VAL A 94 1.23 3.23 17.33
CA VAL A 94 1.72 4.35 18.14
C VAL A 94 0.74 5.51 18.13
N SER A 95 0.62 6.19 19.27
CA SER A 95 -0.17 7.42 19.35
C SER A 95 0.44 8.51 18.45
N ALA A 96 -0.37 9.05 17.56
CA ALA A 96 0.03 10.11 16.64
C ALA A 96 -0.14 11.50 17.26
N LEU A 97 0.61 12.47 16.73
CA LEU A 97 0.44 13.88 17.07
C LEU A 97 -0.89 14.40 16.46
N PRO A 98 -1.61 15.32 17.13
CA PRO A 98 -2.89 15.83 16.62
C PRO A 98 -2.76 16.51 15.25
N GLU A 99 -3.38 15.94 14.22
CA GLU A 99 -3.22 16.41 12.84
C GLU A 99 -3.69 17.85 12.63
N PHE A 100 -4.78 18.25 13.29
CA PHE A 100 -5.28 19.62 13.23
C PHE A 100 -4.22 20.68 13.62
N TYR A 101 -3.30 20.32 14.52
CA TYR A 101 -2.24 21.23 14.95
C TYR A 101 -1.03 21.22 14.00
N TYR A 102 -0.62 20.03 13.55
CA TYR A 102 0.65 19.82 12.84
C TYR A 102 0.52 19.76 11.31
N TYR A 103 -0.67 19.50 10.77
CA TYR A 103 -0.92 19.25 9.34
C TYR A 103 -2.02 20.17 8.79
N ARG A 104 -1.83 21.49 8.92
CA ARG A 104 -2.86 22.50 8.56
C ARG A 104 -3.27 22.49 7.08
N LYS A 105 -2.42 21.96 6.18
CA LYS A 105 -2.72 21.85 4.75
C LYS A 105 -3.50 20.57 4.39
N GLY A 106 -3.69 19.65 5.33
CA GLY A 106 -4.42 18.40 5.12
C GLY A 106 -3.66 17.31 4.37
N PHE A 107 -2.41 17.55 3.95
CA PHE A 107 -1.52 16.54 3.36
C PHE A 107 -0.21 16.45 4.14
N VAL A 108 0.50 15.32 3.97
CA VAL A 108 1.76 15.04 4.67
C VAL A 108 2.77 14.46 3.68
N GLY A 109 3.77 15.26 3.31
CA GLY A 109 4.82 14.87 2.37
C GLY A 109 5.06 15.90 1.26
N TYR A 110 5.55 15.41 0.13
CA TYR A 110 6.07 16.23 -0.98
C TYR A 110 5.26 16.00 -2.25
N ALA A 111 3.99 16.40 -2.22
CA ALA A 111 3.07 16.31 -3.35
C ALA A 111 3.60 17.06 -4.59
N ASN A 112 4.40 18.12 -4.41
CA ASN A 112 5.07 18.85 -5.48
C ASN A 112 6.05 18.02 -6.32
N LEU A 113 6.47 16.85 -5.82
CA LEU A 113 7.31 15.89 -6.55
C LEU A 113 6.51 14.88 -7.38
N ALA A 114 5.17 14.96 -7.35
CA ALA A 114 4.31 14.05 -8.08
C ALA A 114 4.50 14.17 -9.59
N ASP A 115 4.32 13.04 -10.27
CA ASP A 115 4.42 12.94 -11.72
C ASP A 115 3.47 11.83 -12.22
N PRO A 116 2.68 12.06 -13.28
CA PRO A 116 1.72 11.07 -13.78
C PRO A 116 2.39 9.77 -14.25
N ALA A 117 3.66 9.77 -14.67
CA ALA A 117 4.39 8.56 -15.02
C ALA A 117 4.59 7.64 -13.81
N LYS A 118 4.85 8.21 -12.62
CA LYS A 118 4.93 7.44 -11.35
C LYS A 118 3.58 6.79 -11.05
N GLY A 119 2.50 7.57 -11.18
CA GLY A 119 1.13 7.10 -10.98
C GLY A 119 0.76 5.95 -11.89
N ARG A 120 1.08 6.06 -13.18
CA ARG A 120 0.86 5.00 -14.19
C ARG A 120 1.50 3.69 -13.78
N ILE A 121 2.80 3.69 -13.45
CA ILE A 121 3.56 2.48 -13.08
C ILE A 121 2.90 1.77 -11.89
N ILE A 122 2.51 2.55 -10.88
CA ILE A 122 1.89 2.03 -9.67
C ILE A 122 0.51 1.43 -9.99
N VAL A 123 -0.35 2.18 -10.66
CA VAL A 123 -1.72 1.74 -11.00
C VAL A 123 -1.70 0.49 -11.88
N GLU A 124 -0.91 0.48 -12.94
CA GLU A 124 -0.81 -0.68 -13.85
C GLU A 124 -0.35 -1.92 -13.08
N LYS A 125 0.66 -1.80 -12.20
CA LYS A 125 1.14 -2.95 -11.43
C LYS A 125 0.15 -3.44 -10.38
N VAL A 126 -0.58 -2.55 -9.72
CA VAL A 126 -1.67 -2.91 -8.80
C VAL A 126 -2.74 -3.72 -9.55
N ILE A 127 -3.21 -3.20 -10.69
CA ILE A 127 -4.25 -3.85 -11.48
C ILE A 127 -3.78 -5.23 -11.96
N GLU A 128 -2.56 -5.33 -12.49
CA GLU A 128 -1.95 -6.60 -12.93
C GLU A 128 -1.99 -7.66 -11.82
N ARG A 129 -1.49 -7.32 -10.63
CA ARG A 129 -1.40 -8.26 -9.50
C ARG A 129 -2.77 -8.63 -8.92
N VAL A 130 -3.70 -7.66 -8.85
CA VAL A 130 -5.07 -7.92 -8.40
C VAL A 130 -5.79 -8.84 -9.39
N VAL A 131 -5.64 -8.60 -10.69
CA VAL A 131 -6.22 -9.47 -11.74
C VAL A 131 -5.62 -10.88 -11.66
N GLU A 132 -4.30 -11.00 -11.54
CA GLU A 132 -3.63 -12.28 -11.36
C GLU A 132 -4.20 -13.06 -10.16
N PHE A 133 -4.34 -12.39 -9.01
CA PHE A 133 -4.88 -12.98 -7.80
C PHE A 133 -6.35 -13.40 -7.94
N VAL A 134 -7.20 -12.53 -8.53
CA VAL A 134 -8.61 -12.84 -8.77
C VAL A 134 -8.77 -14.03 -9.73
N GLU A 135 -7.96 -14.10 -10.77
CA GLU A 135 -7.96 -15.23 -11.70
C GLU A 135 -7.47 -16.51 -11.03
N TRP A 136 -6.46 -16.43 -10.16
CA TRP A 136 -6.07 -17.56 -9.32
C TRP A 136 -7.19 -17.99 -8.37
N LEU A 137 -7.90 -17.07 -7.72
CA LEU A 137 -9.03 -17.38 -6.84
C LEU A 137 -10.14 -18.13 -7.60
N LYS A 138 -10.49 -17.66 -8.79
CA LYS A 138 -11.53 -18.29 -9.64
C LYS A 138 -11.15 -19.72 -10.06
N ARG A 139 -9.86 -19.97 -10.32
CA ARG A 139 -9.34 -21.31 -10.64
C ARG A 139 -9.29 -22.23 -9.43
N SER A 140 -8.82 -21.72 -8.29
CA SER A 140 -8.64 -22.48 -7.04
C SER A 140 -9.98 -22.80 -6.37
N TYR A 141 -10.92 -21.87 -6.42
CA TYR A 141 -12.23 -21.92 -5.76
C TYR A 141 -13.35 -21.58 -6.76
N PRO A 142 -13.66 -22.48 -7.71
CA PRO A 142 -14.76 -22.29 -8.65
C PRO A 142 -16.11 -22.19 -7.92
N ALA A 143 -17.13 -21.66 -8.61
CA ALA A 143 -18.47 -21.50 -8.05
C ALA A 143 -18.98 -22.79 -7.37
N GLY A 144 -19.45 -22.66 -6.13
CA GLY A 144 -19.89 -23.78 -5.29
C GLY A 144 -18.79 -24.45 -4.46
N ARG A 145 -17.51 -24.09 -4.65
CA ARG A 145 -16.39 -24.59 -3.85
C ARG A 145 -15.87 -23.51 -2.90
N ILE A 146 -16.01 -23.74 -1.60
CA ILE A 146 -15.54 -22.81 -0.56
C ILE A 146 -14.14 -23.27 -0.09
N PRO A 147 -13.18 -22.35 0.12
CA PRO A 147 -11.90 -22.69 0.77
C PRO A 147 -12.14 -23.36 2.13
N ARG A 148 -11.33 -24.37 2.47
CA ARG A 148 -11.40 -25.02 3.79
C ARG A 148 -10.77 -24.10 4.84
N THR A 149 -11.59 -23.21 5.41
CA THR A 149 -11.15 -22.24 6.44
C THR A 149 -11.49 -22.67 7.86
N TRP A 150 -11.86 -23.94 8.08
CA TRP A 150 -12.26 -24.48 9.37
C TRP A 150 -11.59 -25.83 9.61
N ILE A 151 -11.50 -26.19 10.89
CA ILE A 151 -11.05 -27.51 11.36
C ILE A 151 -12.27 -28.38 11.64
N GLU A 152 -12.19 -29.67 11.34
CA GLU A 152 -13.18 -30.64 11.81
C GLU A 152 -12.90 -31.02 13.27
N PHE A 153 -13.89 -31.57 13.98
CA PHE A 153 -13.73 -31.94 15.39
C PHE A 153 -12.59 -32.95 15.58
N GLU A 154 -12.39 -33.85 14.61
CA GLU A 154 -11.34 -34.86 14.59
C GLU A 154 -9.93 -34.26 14.37
N GLU A 155 -9.83 -33.00 13.94
CA GLU A 155 -8.57 -32.27 13.71
C GLU A 155 -8.20 -31.36 14.88
N LEU A 156 -9.03 -31.27 15.93
CA LEU A 156 -8.71 -30.48 17.13
C LEU A 156 -7.47 -30.99 17.89
N TYR A 157 -7.07 -32.25 17.68
CA TYR A 157 -6.06 -32.92 18.50
C TYR A 157 -4.62 -32.77 18.00
N PHE A 158 -4.28 -31.63 17.41
CA PHE A 158 -2.91 -31.21 17.01
C PHE A 158 -2.20 -32.07 15.96
N ASP A 159 -2.84 -33.13 15.46
CA ASP A 159 -2.38 -33.81 14.26
C ASP A 159 -2.70 -32.94 13.04
N LYS A 160 -1.70 -32.69 12.20
CA LYS A 160 -1.80 -31.93 10.94
C LYS A 160 -3.10 -32.29 10.19
N PRO A 161 -3.73 -31.34 9.46
CA PRO A 161 -4.95 -31.61 8.72
C PRO A 161 -4.86 -32.91 7.93
N ARG A 162 -5.89 -33.77 8.00
CA ARG A 162 -5.87 -35.11 7.37
C ARG A 162 -5.65 -35.05 5.86
N SER A 163 -6.01 -33.93 5.26
CA SER A 163 -5.79 -33.61 3.85
C SER A 163 -5.22 -32.21 3.73
N TRP A 164 -4.29 -32.04 2.79
CA TRP A 164 -3.66 -30.78 2.42
C TRP A 164 -4.69 -29.66 2.24
N CYS A 165 -4.58 -28.60 3.06
CA CYS A 165 -5.51 -27.45 3.06
C CYS A 165 -4.94 -26.21 2.37
N GLU A 166 -3.62 -26.16 2.14
CA GLU A 166 -3.00 -25.07 1.40
C GLU A 166 -3.34 -25.21 -0.10
N PRO A 167 -3.68 -24.13 -0.80
CA PRO A 167 -3.78 -24.21 -2.25
C PRO A 167 -2.40 -24.55 -2.84
N LYS A 168 -2.36 -25.37 -3.89
CA LYS A 168 -1.11 -25.63 -4.62
C LYS A 168 -0.74 -24.33 -5.36
N GLY A 169 0.37 -23.73 -4.95
CA GLY A 169 0.97 -22.55 -5.59
C GLY A 169 1.52 -22.86 -6.97
#